data_AF-A0A7X7J0U2-F1
#
_entry.id   AF-A0A7X7J0U2-F1
#
_cell.length_a   1.000
_cell.length_b   1.000
_cell.length_c   1.000
_cell.angle_alpha   90.00
_cell.angle_beta   90.00
_cell.angle_gamma   90.00
#
_symmetry.space_group_name_H-M   'P 1'
#
loop_
_entity.id
_entity.type
_entity.pdbx_description
1 polymer ?
#
loop_
_entity_poly.entity_id
_entity_poly.type
_entity_poly.pdbx_seq_one_letter_code
_entity_poly.pdbx_strand_id
1 'polypeptide(L)'
;MRRTPCTLGSLLVAASVLTLDSALAQETRPAPDWPAGWTAAWSAPGAELRPLQILHGVPQGQANPAAMTALKDLGLGGIVCNVAFNDYLVSEPNWVTLVKAIEACHEVGLLAWIYDEKGYPSGSAGGLVLKENPAYEALALAYDPTRPDPFVIRPSYEHTHASNNFHAARRYINLIDTKAVGGFINKTHEAYRQRLETHFGTTIPAFFTDEPSLMAVNIGQLGEEIRKKVHVDDPVDSSVQPLPSVPWVADLPDQYRKRYGEDLMAVRRSLFTGDAESDRQVRRRFWGLVADLVSERYFGQIQDWCRKHRVASSGHTLWEEIPVCHTALGGNSLKALRRMDIPGLDMLSSEPQTV
;
A
#
# COMPACT_ATOMS: atom_id res chain seq x y z
N MET A 1 -42.89 -19.92 13.94
CA MET A 1 -43.23 -21.27 13.46
C MET A 1 -42.25 -22.27 14.07
N ARG A 2 -42.79 -23.33 14.67
CA ARG A 2 -42.08 -24.34 15.46
C ARG A 2 -41.21 -25.22 14.57
N ARG A 3 -39.97 -25.49 14.99
CA ARG A 3 -39.15 -26.61 14.50
C ARG A 3 -39.52 -27.85 15.30
N THR A 4 -39.96 -28.90 14.61
CA THR A 4 -40.05 -30.28 15.14
C THR A 4 -38.95 -31.11 14.46
N PRO A 5 -38.29 -32.03 15.18
CA PRO A 5 -37.16 -32.81 14.66
C PRO A 5 -37.68 -34.03 13.89
N CYS A 6 -37.06 -34.35 12.75
CA CYS A 6 -37.33 -35.57 12.01
C CYS A 6 -36.13 -36.51 12.08
N THR A 7 -36.46 -37.76 12.38
CA THR A 7 -35.64 -38.91 12.76
C THR A 7 -34.63 -39.36 11.71
N LEU A 8 -33.45 -39.79 12.19
CA LEU A 8 -32.45 -40.55 11.43
C LEU A 8 -33.08 -41.81 10.83
N GLY A 9 -33.10 -41.90 9.50
CA GLY A 9 -33.31 -43.13 8.76
C GLY A 9 -32.00 -43.58 8.14
N SER A 10 -31.48 -44.71 8.60
CA SER A 10 -30.29 -45.37 8.08
C SER A 10 -30.50 -45.80 6.63
N LEU A 11 -29.78 -45.18 5.69
CA LEU A 11 -29.57 -45.75 4.35
C LEU A 11 -28.14 -46.30 4.28
N LEU A 12 -28.05 -47.64 4.24
CA LEU A 12 -26.86 -48.33 3.76
C LEU A 12 -26.62 -47.92 2.30
N VAL A 13 -25.52 -47.22 2.04
CA VAL A 13 -24.96 -47.09 0.69
C VAL A 13 -23.93 -48.20 0.54
N ALA A 14 -24.25 -49.18 -0.31
CA ALA A 14 -23.33 -50.24 -0.69
C ALA A 14 -22.10 -49.63 -1.36
N ALA A 15 -20.93 -49.84 -0.74
CA ALA A 15 -19.64 -49.48 -1.32
C ALA A 15 -19.39 -50.34 -2.56
N SER A 16 -19.57 -49.74 -3.73
CA SER A 16 -19.08 -50.30 -4.98
C SER A 16 -17.61 -49.95 -5.07
N VAL A 17 -16.74 -50.90 -4.69
CA VAL A 17 -15.30 -50.81 -4.93
C VAL A 17 -15.10 -50.96 -6.44
N LEU A 18 -15.11 -49.83 -7.16
CA LEU A 18 -14.56 -49.75 -8.49
C LEU A 18 -13.04 -49.86 -8.34
N THR A 19 -12.52 -51.04 -8.68
CA THR A 19 -11.09 -51.28 -8.84
C THR A 19 -10.55 -50.38 -9.96
N LEU A 20 -9.97 -49.25 -9.55
CA LEU A 20 -9.26 -48.30 -10.39
C LEU A 20 -7.85 -48.83 -10.74
N ASP A 21 -7.75 -50.08 -11.18
CA ASP A 21 -6.48 -50.80 -11.31
C ASP A 21 -5.99 -50.98 -12.76
N SER A 22 -6.49 -50.19 -13.72
CA SER A 22 -6.03 -50.36 -15.13
C SER A 22 -6.08 -49.13 -16.03
N ALA A 23 -5.78 -47.92 -15.50
CA ALA A 23 -5.68 -46.73 -16.36
C ALA A 23 -4.60 -45.69 -15.98
N LEU A 24 -3.59 -46.08 -15.19
CA LEU A 24 -2.40 -45.27 -14.96
C LEU A 24 -1.15 -46.11 -15.20
N ALA A 25 -1.03 -46.67 -16.41
CA ALA A 25 0.31 -46.82 -16.96
C ALA A 25 0.84 -45.38 -17.09
N GLN A 26 1.61 -44.94 -16.10
CA GLN A 26 2.43 -43.75 -16.23
C GLN A 26 3.29 -43.97 -17.47
N GLU A 27 2.88 -43.39 -18.60
CA GLU A 27 3.84 -43.05 -19.65
C GLU A 27 4.92 -42.26 -18.93
N THR A 28 6.07 -42.90 -18.73
CA THR A 28 7.29 -42.24 -18.30
C THR A 28 7.70 -41.34 -19.46
N ARG A 29 7.04 -40.20 -19.57
CA ARG A 29 7.50 -39.12 -20.44
C ARG A 29 8.94 -38.86 -20.02
N PRO A 30 9.92 -38.93 -20.93
CA PRO A 30 11.29 -38.60 -20.60
C PRO A 30 11.27 -37.25 -19.92
N ALA A 31 11.99 -37.13 -18.80
CA ALA A 31 12.12 -35.86 -18.10
C ALA A 31 12.49 -34.80 -19.16
N PRO A 32 11.78 -33.66 -19.21
CA PRO A 32 12.09 -32.65 -20.22
C PRO A 32 13.57 -32.28 -20.09
N ASP A 33 14.22 -32.07 -21.24
CA ASP A 33 15.63 -31.64 -21.29
C ASP A 33 15.72 -30.16 -20.86
N TRP A 34 15.52 -29.93 -19.56
CA TRP A 34 15.58 -28.61 -18.95
C TRP A 34 17.04 -28.13 -18.93
N PRO A 35 17.29 -26.82 -19.05
CA PRO A 35 18.63 -26.29 -18.94
C PRO A 35 19.29 -26.71 -17.61
N ALA A 36 20.59 -26.98 -17.65
CA ALA A 36 21.34 -27.43 -16.49
C ALA A 36 21.12 -26.51 -15.28
N GLY A 37 20.80 -27.10 -14.12
CA GLY A 37 20.54 -26.37 -12.88
C GLY A 37 19.09 -25.97 -12.63
N TRP A 38 18.19 -26.04 -13.62
CA TRP A 38 16.78 -25.68 -13.43
C TRP A 38 16.06 -26.60 -12.45
N THR A 39 16.29 -27.91 -12.53
CA THR A 39 15.73 -28.86 -11.56
C THR A 39 16.23 -28.58 -10.14
N ALA A 40 17.51 -28.21 -9.98
CA ALA A 40 18.07 -27.85 -8.68
C ALA A 40 17.44 -26.55 -8.14
N ALA A 41 17.32 -25.52 -8.98
CA ALA A 41 16.67 -24.25 -8.61
C ALA A 41 15.17 -24.44 -8.30
N TRP A 42 14.48 -25.32 -9.00
CA TRP A 42 13.09 -25.65 -8.72
C TRP A 42 12.92 -26.39 -7.39
N SER A 43 13.79 -27.37 -7.12
CA SER A 43 13.74 -28.16 -5.88
C SER A 43 14.23 -27.37 -4.66
N ALA A 44 15.07 -26.36 -4.86
CA ALA A 44 15.62 -25.51 -3.81
C ALA A 44 15.71 -24.05 -4.29
N PRO A 45 14.58 -23.32 -4.40
CA PRO A 45 14.57 -21.96 -4.90
C PRO A 45 15.41 -21.04 -4.02
N GLY A 46 16.04 -20.02 -4.61
CA GLY A 46 16.73 -18.97 -3.86
C GLY A 46 15.78 -18.20 -2.95
N ALA A 47 16.33 -17.47 -1.97
CA ALA A 47 15.53 -16.71 -1.01
C ALA A 47 14.64 -15.65 -1.70
N GLU A 48 15.12 -15.09 -2.80
CA GLU A 48 14.43 -14.12 -3.65
C GLU A 48 13.19 -14.67 -4.38
N LEU A 49 13.05 -16.00 -4.47
CA LEU A 49 11.92 -16.67 -5.10
C LEU A 49 10.94 -17.29 -4.10
N ARG A 50 11.16 -17.04 -2.80
CA ARG A 50 10.34 -17.58 -1.70
C ARG A 50 9.50 -16.47 -1.06
N PRO A 51 8.34 -16.81 -0.48
CA PRO A 51 7.50 -15.83 0.21
C PRO A 51 8.23 -15.20 1.41
N LEU A 52 7.93 -13.93 1.66
CA LEU A 52 8.44 -13.18 2.80
C LEU A 52 7.34 -12.99 3.84
N GLN A 53 7.66 -13.19 5.12
CA GLN A 53 6.71 -12.98 6.20
C GLN A 53 6.69 -11.52 6.65
N ILE A 54 5.52 -10.87 6.63
CA ILE A 54 5.38 -9.54 7.24
C ILE A 54 5.50 -9.67 8.76
N LEU A 55 6.40 -8.89 9.36
CA LEU A 55 6.63 -8.79 10.80
C LEU A 55 6.70 -7.32 11.22
N HIS A 56 5.65 -6.81 11.86
CA HIS A 56 5.62 -5.43 12.37
C HIS A 56 6.38 -5.30 13.68
N GLY A 57 7.69 -5.02 13.57
CA GLY A 57 8.62 -5.03 14.69
C GLY A 57 9.02 -6.44 15.13
N VAL A 58 10.23 -6.86 14.77
CA VAL A 58 10.77 -8.16 15.18
C VAL A 58 10.90 -8.20 16.71
N PRO A 59 10.33 -9.19 17.42
CA PRO A 59 10.47 -9.30 18.87
C PRO A 59 11.93 -9.43 19.28
N GLN A 60 12.34 -8.77 20.37
CA GLN A 60 13.74 -8.77 20.83
C GLN A 60 14.31 -10.18 21.03
N GLY A 61 13.52 -11.11 21.59
CA GLY A 61 13.91 -12.51 21.78
C GLY A 61 14.01 -13.33 20.48
N GLN A 62 13.54 -12.79 19.36
CA GLN A 62 13.58 -13.41 18.02
C GLN A 62 14.52 -12.68 17.06
N ALA A 63 15.16 -11.57 17.45
CA ALA A 63 16.16 -10.89 16.66
C ALA A 63 17.53 -11.61 16.75
N ASN A 64 17.57 -12.86 16.29
CA ASN A 64 18.78 -13.72 16.31
C ASN A 64 18.76 -14.79 15.20
N PRO A 65 19.93 -15.38 14.85
CA PRO A 65 20.04 -16.35 13.75
C PRO A 65 19.19 -17.60 13.93
N ALA A 66 18.96 -18.08 15.16
CA ALA A 66 18.16 -19.28 15.40
C ALA A 66 16.69 -19.06 15.00
N ALA A 67 16.12 -17.91 15.34
CA ALA A 67 14.76 -17.55 14.94
C ALA A 67 14.65 -17.34 13.41
N MET A 68 15.64 -16.71 12.79
CA MET A 68 15.66 -16.54 11.32
C MET A 68 15.84 -17.88 10.60
N THR A 69 16.64 -18.80 11.15
CA THR A 69 16.76 -20.17 10.63
C THR A 69 15.42 -20.89 10.69
N ALA A 70 14.65 -20.74 11.77
CA ALA A 70 13.32 -21.33 11.86
C ALA A 70 12.37 -20.84 10.74
N LEU A 71 12.43 -19.55 10.36
CA LEU A 71 11.68 -19.04 9.21
C LEU A 71 12.17 -19.66 7.89
N LYS A 72 13.48 -19.80 7.72
CA LYS A 72 14.09 -20.44 6.55
C LYS A 72 13.67 -21.90 6.40
N ASP A 73 13.61 -22.63 7.51
CA ASP A 73 13.21 -24.05 7.58
C ASP A 73 11.73 -24.24 7.25
N LEU A 74 10.89 -23.22 7.47
CA LEU A 74 9.50 -23.16 7.00
C LEU A 74 9.37 -22.88 5.49
N GLY A 75 10.49 -22.68 4.78
CA GLY A 75 10.50 -22.40 3.35
C GLY A 75 10.35 -20.91 3.00
N LEU A 76 10.45 -20.01 3.98
CA LEU A 76 10.40 -18.56 3.74
C LEU A 76 11.72 -18.06 3.15
N GLY A 77 11.61 -17.01 2.34
CA GLY A 77 12.73 -16.27 1.76
C GLY A 77 13.28 -15.18 2.66
N GLY A 78 12.54 -14.87 3.73
CA GLY A 78 12.87 -13.77 4.61
C GLY A 78 11.64 -13.09 5.17
N ILE A 79 11.79 -11.79 5.45
CA ILE A 79 10.78 -10.99 6.12
C ILE A 79 10.52 -9.68 5.38
N VAL A 80 9.33 -9.11 5.60
CA VAL A 80 9.04 -7.70 5.35
C VAL A 80 8.84 -7.07 6.73
N CYS A 81 9.69 -6.13 7.11
CA CYS A 81 9.71 -5.63 8.49
C CYS A 81 9.98 -4.14 8.56
N ASN A 82 9.73 -3.59 9.75
CA ASN A 82 10.00 -2.21 10.09
C ASN A 82 10.46 -2.12 11.54
N VAL A 83 10.97 -0.95 11.95
CA VAL A 83 11.21 -0.69 13.36
C VAL A 83 9.87 -0.79 14.11
N ALA A 84 9.89 -1.33 15.32
CA ALA A 84 8.66 -1.63 16.05
C ALA A 84 7.75 -0.39 16.21
N PHE A 85 6.43 -0.62 16.14
CA PHE A 85 5.43 0.45 16.18
C PHE A 85 5.37 1.23 17.50
N ASN A 86 5.69 0.58 18.63
CA ASN A 86 5.80 1.28 19.90
C ASN A 86 6.98 2.25 19.82
N ASP A 87 6.78 3.55 20.07
CA ASP A 87 7.82 4.57 19.89
C ASP A 87 8.49 4.52 18.50
N TYR A 88 7.66 4.31 17.46
CA TYR A 88 8.07 4.18 16.05
C TYR A 88 9.04 5.29 15.61
N LEU A 89 10.15 4.88 14.98
CA LEU A 89 11.28 5.72 14.53
C LEU A 89 12.02 6.51 15.62
N VAL A 90 11.57 6.46 16.89
CA VAL A 90 12.15 7.23 18.01
C VAL A 90 12.99 6.34 18.93
N SER A 91 12.51 5.13 19.24
CA SER A 91 13.15 4.25 20.24
C SER A 91 14.45 3.62 19.72
N GLU A 92 15.58 4.01 20.30
CA GLU A 92 16.88 3.40 20.01
C GLU A 92 16.94 1.90 20.35
N PRO A 93 16.37 1.40 21.46
CA PRO A 93 16.26 -0.05 21.69
C PRO A 93 15.53 -0.81 20.57
N ASN A 94 14.50 -0.21 19.96
CA ASN A 94 13.80 -0.82 18.84
C ASN A 94 14.66 -0.82 17.57
N TRP A 95 15.43 0.25 17.34
CA TRP A 95 16.41 0.30 16.27
C TRP A 95 17.50 -0.76 16.41
N VAL A 96 18.09 -0.88 17.61
CA VAL A 96 19.06 -1.95 17.92
C VAL A 96 18.47 -3.34 17.66
N THR A 97 17.20 -3.55 18.04
CA THR A 97 16.51 -4.82 17.79
C THR A 97 16.34 -5.09 16.30
N LEU A 98 15.94 -4.08 15.52
CA LEU A 98 15.82 -4.21 14.07
C LEU A 98 17.18 -4.51 13.42
N VAL A 99 18.24 -3.78 13.77
CA VAL A 99 19.60 -4.01 13.24
C VAL A 99 20.01 -5.47 13.46
N LYS A 100 19.86 -5.99 14.68
CA LYS A 100 20.14 -7.40 15.01
C LYS A 100 19.32 -8.38 14.18
N ALA A 101 18.06 -8.07 13.90
CA ALA A 101 17.23 -8.93 13.06
C ALA A 101 17.71 -8.95 11.60
N ILE A 102 18.15 -7.81 11.06
CA ILE A 102 18.72 -7.71 9.71
C ILE A 102 20.07 -8.44 9.62
N GLU A 103 20.94 -8.27 10.63
CA GLU A 103 22.20 -9.00 10.74
C GLU A 103 21.94 -10.52 10.81
N ALA A 104 20.97 -10.95 11.61
CA ALA A 104 20.56 -12.35 11.67
C ALA A 104 20.05 -12.88 10.32
N CYS A 105 19.25 -12.09 9.57
CA CYS A 105 18.82 -12.46 8.22
C CYS A 105 20.03 -12.64 7.29
N HIS A 106 20.99 -11.71 7.34
CA HIS A 106 22.23 -11.78 6.57
C HIS A 106 23.00 -13.07 6.85
N GLU A 107 23.23 -13.40 8.13
CA GLU A 107 23.99 -14.58 8.54
C GLU A 107 23.40 -15.90 8.02
N VAL A 108 22.07 -16.00 7.97
CA VAL A 108 21.39 -17.23 7.53
C VAL A 108 21.00 -17.20 6.04
N GLY A 109 21.32 -16.12 5.32
CA GLY A 109 21.01 -15.96 3.89
C GLY A 109 19.51 -15.75 3.60
N LEU A 110 18.79 -15.09 4.51
CA LEU A 110 17.43 -14.58 4.27
C LEU A 110 17.45 -13.11 3.84
N LEU A 111 16.39 -12.69 3.16
CA LEU A 111 16.16 -11.30 2.77
C LEU A 111 15.31 -10.55 3.81
N ALA A 112 15.41 -9.22 3.80
CA ALA A 112 14.57 -8.35 4.62
C ALA A 112 14.13 -7.12 3.81
N TRP A 113 12.85 -7.04 3.47
CA TRP A 113 12.28 -5.82 2.89
C TRP A 113 11.92 -4.84 3.99
N ILE A 114 12.11 -3.53 3.75
CA ILE A 114 11.71 -2.50 4.70
C ILE A 114 10.30 -2.02 4.39
N TYR A 115 9.37 -2.25 5.31
CA TYR A 115 8.04 -1.68 5.28
C TYR A 115 8.14 -0.21 5.76
N ASP A 116 7.76 0.74 4.91
CA ASP A 116 8.12 2.16 5.09
C ASP A 116 7.19 2.96 6.02
N GLU A 117 6.25 2.29 6.71
CA GLU A 117 5.19 2.93 7.52
C GLU A 117 4.89 2.24 8.87
N LYS A 118 4.21 2.97 9.75
CA LYS A 118 3.51 2.46 10.93
C LYS A 118 2.04 2.18 10.59
N GLY A 119 1.77 0.92 10.23
CA GLY A 119 0.49 0.51 9.66
C GLY A 119 0.40 0.99 8.21
N TYR A 120 -0.78 1.40 7.78
CA TYR A 120 -1.04 1.95 6.45
C TYR A 120 -2.04 3.09 6.59
N PRO A 121 -2.24 3.96 5.57
CA PRO A 121 -1.48 4.06 4.33
C PRO A 121 -0.07 4.65 4.52
N SER A 122 0.88 4.24 3.68
CA SER A 122 2.26 4.75 3.65
C SER A 122 2.35 6.21 3.24
N GLY A 123 3.05 7.03 4.01
CA GLY A 123 3.27 8.44 3.72
C GLY A 123 3.26 9.33 4.96
N SER A 124 2.74 8.85 6.08
CA SER A 124 2.59 9.60 7.31
C SER A 124 3.73 9.37 8.31
N ALA A 125 4.48 8.27 8.21
CA ALA A 125 5.49 7.83 9.17
C ALA A 125 4.93 7.76 10.61
N GLY A 126 3.76 7.15 10.79
CA GLY A 126 3.05 7.10 12.07
C GLY A 126 2.54 8.47 12.53
N GLY A 127 2.34 9.41 11.61
CA GLY A 127 1.93 10.79 11.86
C GLY A 127 3.10 11.76 12.08
N LEU A 128 4.35 11.27 12.09
CA LEU A 128 5.52 12.10 12.36
C LEU A 128 5.78 13.16 11.27
N VAL A 129 5.35 12.92 10.02
CA VAL A 129 5.53 13.90 8.94
C VAL A 129 4.68 15.14 9.18
N LEU A 130 3.40 14.98 9.52
CA LEU A 130 2.52 16.11 9.83
C LEU A 130 2.81 16.75 11.18
N LYS A 131 3.32 15.97 12.15
CA LYS A 131 3.80 16.53 13.41
C LYS A 131 4.98 17.50 13.20
N GLU A 132 5.86 17.20 12.24
CA GLU A 132 6.95 18.09 11.88
C GLU A 132 6.49 19.29 11.05
N ASN A 133 5.60 19.07 10.08
CA ASN A 133 5.06 20.15 9.27
C ASN A 133 3.58 19.93 8.91
N PRO A 134 2.65 20.57 9.65
CA PRO A 134 1.22 20.48 9.38
C PRO A 134 0.81 21.00 7.99
N ALA A 135 1.62 21.84 7.35
CA ALA A 135 1.33 22.35 6.00
C ALA A 135 1.41 21.27 4.91
N TYR A 136 1.93 20.09 5.23
CA TYR A 136 1.98 18.94 4.32
C TYR A 136 0.69 18.13 4.26
N GLU A 137 -0.34 18.52 5.01
CA GLU A 137 -1.62 17.82 5.04
C GLU A 137 -2.29 17.79 3.66
N ALA A 138 -2.95 16.66 3.35
CA ALA A 138 -3.75 16.49 2.15
C ALA A 138 -4.82 17.59 2.05
N LEU A 139 -4.91 18.24 0.89
CA LEU A 139 -5.88 19.29 0.62
C LEU A 139 -6.86 18.86 -0.46
N ALA A 140 -8.06 19.40 -0.37
CA ALA A 140 -9.08 19.27 -1.40
C ALA A 140 -9.65 20.64 -1.79
N LEU A 141 -10.00 20.77 -3.07
CA LEU A 141 -10.91 21.81 -3.53
C LEU A 141 -12.33 21.27 -3.41
N ALA A 142 -13.11 21.84 -2.51
CA ALA A 142 -14.52 21.52 -2.30
C ALA A 142 -15.43 22.51 -3.04
N TYR A 143 -16.59 22.01 -3.48
CA TYR A 143 -17.61 22.78 -4.19
C TYR A 143 -18.92 22.85 -3.40
N ASP A 144 -19.35 24.07 -3.11
CA ASP A 144 -20.63 24.37 -2.45
C ASP A 144 -21.43 25.38 -3.29
N PRO A 145 -22.44 24.93 -4.06
CA PRO A 145 -23.21 25.81 -4.93
C PRO A 145 -24.07 26.83 -4.18
N THR A 146 -24.22 26.70 -2.85
CA THR A 146 -25.04 27.62 -2.04
C THR A 146 -24.31 28.90 -1.66
N ARG A 147 -22.98 28.95 -1.83
CA ARG A 147 -22.13 30.09 -1.47
C ARG A 147 -21.92 31.05 -2.65
N PRO A 148 -21.73 32.36 -2.37
CA PRO A 148 -21.36 33.35 -3.40
C PRO A 148 -20.03 33.03 -4.09
N ASP A 149 -19.00 32.64 -3.31
CA ASP A 149 -17.82 31.94 -3.82
C ASP A 149 -17.97 30.45 -3.49
N PRO A 150 -18.28 29.62 -4.50
CA PRO A 150 -18.65 28.23 -4.28
C PRO A 150 -17.45 27.31 -4.11
N PHE A 151 -16.22 27.82 -4.12
CA PHE A 151 -15.01 27.01 -4.04
C PHE A 151 -14.26 27.25 -2.74
N VAL A 152 -13.89 26.17 -2.07
CA VAL A 152 -13.16 26.22 -0.79
C VAL A 152 -12.02 25.24 -0.83
N ILE A 153 -10.80 25.70 -0.56
CA ILE A 153 -9.66 24.82 -0.28
C ILE A 153 -9.69 24.49 1.21
N ARG A 154 -9.64 23.20 1.55
CA ARG A 154 -9.66 22.72 2.93
C ARG A 154 -8.82 21.44 3.10
N PRO A 155 -8.44 21.06 4.32
CA PRO A 155 -7.92 19.72 4.61
C PRO A 155 -8.86 18.62 4.10
N SER A 156 -8.29 17.51 3.64
CA SER A 156 -9.03 16.35 3.15
C SER A 156 -8.85 15.18 4.11
N TYR A 157 -9.83 14.99 4.99
CA TYR A 157 -9.75 13.96 6.03
C TYR A 157 -11.08 13.23 6.23
N GLU A 158 -12.16 13.97 6.47
CA GLU A 158 -13.43 13.42 6.92
C GLU A 158 -14.04 12.48 5.87
N HIS A 159 -14.34 11.26 6.32
CA HIS A 159 -14.88 10.17 5.51
C HIS A 159 -14.00 9.72 4.33
N THR A 160 -12.72 10.10 4.32
CA THR A 160 -11.74 9.62 3.32
C THR A 160 -11.13 8.29 3.76
N HIS A 161 -10.17 7.75 3.00
CA HIS A 161 -9.39 6.58 3.43
C HIS A 161 -8.70 6.83 4.79
N ALA A 162 -8.15 8.03 5.01
CA ALA A 162 -7.45 8.40 6.23
C ALA A 162 -8.30 8.26 7.52
N SER A 163 -9.56 8.69 7.50
CA SER A 163 -10.45 8.57 8.66
C SER A 163 -11.13 7.20 8.79
N ASN A 164 -11.03 6.37 7.75
CA ASN A 164 -11.64 5.04 7.65
C ASN A 164 -10.60 3.93 7.51
N ASN A 165 -9.37 4.19 7.95
CA ASN A 165 -8.31 3.21 7.93
C ASN A 165 -8.48 2.21 9.09
N PHE A 166 -8.21 0.91 8.86
CA PHE A 166 -8.43 -0.10 9.90
C PHE A 166 -7.31 -0.15 10.95
N HIS A 167 -6.15 0.45 10.67
CA HIS A 167 -5.06 0.58 11.64
C HIS A 167 -5.27 1.80 12.56
N ALA A 168 -5.38 2.99 11.97
CA ALA A 168 -5.60 4.22 12.72
C ALA A 168 -6.30 5.31 11.90
N ALA A 169 -7.34 5.93 12.46
CA ALA A 169 -7.95 7.14 11.91
C ALA A 169 -7.06 8.35 12.21
N ARG A 170 -6.35 8.84 11.18
CA ARG A 170 -5.29 9.85 11.30
C ARG A 170 -5.19 10.70 10.04
N ARG A 171 -4.95 12.00 10.20
CA ARG A 171 -4.69 12.93 9.09
C ARG A 171 -3.48 12.50 8.26
N TYR A 172 -3.53 12.78 6.97
CA TYR A 172 -2.62 12.20 5.99
C TYR A 172 -1.95 13.27 5.13
N ILE A 173 -0.75 12.97 4.63
CA ILE A 173 0.03 13.90 3.82
C ILE A 173 -0.56 14.07 2.41
N ASN A 174 -0.23 15.17 1.76
CA ASN A 174 -0.60 15.42 0.38
C ASN A 174 0.36 14.68 -0.59
N LEU A 175 -0.10 13.58 -1.19
CA LEU A 175 0.72 12.79 -2.13
C LEU A 175 1.16 13.55 -3.38
N ILE A 176 0.41 14.57 -3.77
CA ILE A 176 0.74 15.41 -4.92
C ILE A 176 1.51 16.68 -4.52
N ASP A 177 1.95 16.82 -3.26
CA ASP A 177 2.93 17.84 -2.87
C ASP A 177 4.34 17.23 -2.79
N THR A 178 5.25 17.76 -3.61
CA THR A 178 6.65 17.30 -3.65
C THR A 178 7.32 17.42 -2.28
N LYS A 179 7.03 18.50 -1.53
CA LYS A 179 7.65 18.76 -0.22
C LYS A 179 7.12 17.81 0.85
N ALA A 180 5.82 17.48 0.80
CA ALA A 180 5.21 16.54 1.73
C ALA A 180 5.83 15.13 1.59
N VAL A 181 5.96 14.64 0.36
CA VAL A 181 6.60 13.34 0.10
C VAL A 181 8.09 13.37 0.41
N GLY A 182 8.79 14.47 0.11
CA GLY A 182 10.18 14.65 0.54
C GLY A 182 10.33 14.60 2.07
N GLY A 183 9.37 15.17 2.81
CA GLY A 183 9.28 15.07 4.26
C GLY A 183 9.10 13.62 4.73
N PHE A 184 8.25 12.84 4.05
CA PHE A 184 8.10 11.41 4.33
C PHE A 184 9.40 10.63 4.13
N ILE A 185 10.05 10.76 2.97
CA ILE A 185 11.34 10.10 2.66
C ILE A 185 12.41 10.48 3.70
N ASN A 186 12.50 11.77 4.06
CA ASN A 186 13.43 12.24 5.09
C ASN A 186 13.12 11.65 6.48
N LYS A 187 11.84 11.44 6.81
CA LYS A 187 11.44 10.88 8.11
C LYS A 187 11.65 9.38 8.20
N THR A 188 11.42 8.66 7.10
CA THR A 188 11.42 7.19 7.07
C THR A 188 12.70 6.66 6.42
N HIS A 189 12.82 6.78 5.11
CA HIS A 189 13.86 6.19 4.29
C HIS A 189 15.27 6.61 4.75
N GLU A 190 15.49 7.89 5.04
CA GLU A 190 16.77 8.37 5.61
C GLU A 190 17.06 7.81 7.01
N ALA A 191 16.04 7.64 7.86
CA ALA A 191 16.22 7.08 9.20
C ALA A 191 16.64 5.60 9.14
N TYR A 192 16.10 4.83 8.20
CA TYR A 192 16.53 3.47 7.91
C TYR A 192 17.93 3.43 7.29
N ARG A 193 18.23 4.29 6.31
CA ARG A 193 19.54 4.37 5.67
C ARG A 193 20.65 4.60 6.68
N GLN A 194 20.47 5.57 7.59
CA GLN A 194 21.46 5.88 8.63
C GLN A 194 21.89 4.68 9.47
N ARG A 195 21.05 3.64 9.56
CA ARG A 195 21.26 2.46 10.40
C ARG A 195 21.57 1.19 9.62
N LEU A 196 21.08 1.09 8.38
CA LEU A 196 21.05 -0.17 7.62
C LEU A 196 21.70 -0.09 6.24
N GLU A 197 22.30 1.05 5.86
CA GLU A 197 22.89 1.26 4.52
C GLU A 197 23.92 0.18 4.13
N THR A 198 24.64 -0.41 5.09
CA THR A 198 25.59 -1.51 4.84
C THR A 198 24.93 -2.79 4.31
N HIS A 199 23.63 -2.95 4.52
CA HIS A 199 22.84 -4.11 4.07
C HIS A 199 22.05 -3.85 2.78
N PHE A 200 22.04 -2.61 2.29
CA PHE A 200 21.28 -2.22 1.10
C PHE A 200 21.83 -2.90 -0.16
N GLY A 201 20.92 -3.38 -1.01
CA GLY A 201 21.22 -4.10 -2.25
C GLY A 201 21.72 -5.53 -2.05
N THR A 202 21.80 -5.99 -0.80
CA THR A 202 22.15 -7.37 -0.44
C THR A 202 21.04 -7.98 0.40
N THR A 203 21.17 -7.95 1.73
CA THR A 203 20.15 -8.46 2.65
C THR A 203 18.86 -7.64 2.57
N ILE A 204 18.96 -6.32 2.32
CA ILE A 204 17.81 -5.44 2.11
C ILE A 204 17.73 -5.10 0.62
N PRO A 205 16.91 -5.83 -0.16
CA PRO A 205 16.79 -5.58 -1.59
C PRO A 205 15.73 -4.51 -1.92
N ALA A 206 14.76 -4.24 -1.04
CA ALA A 206 13.63 -3.37 -1.38
C ALA A 206 13.01 -2.64 -0.17
N PHE A 207 12.37 -1.52 -0.46
CA PHE A 207 11.40 -0.85 0.41
C PHE A 207 9.99 -1.08 -0.13
N PHE A 208 9.04 -1.30 0.77
CA PHE A 208 7.64 -1.63 0.50
C PHE A 208 6.74 -0.51 1.01
N THR A 209 5.88 -0.01 0.11
CA THR A 209 4.88 1.02 0.39
C THR A 209 3.47 0.45 0.28
N ASP A 210 2.59 0.82 1.20
CA ASP A 210 1.29 0.18 1.41
C ASP A 210 0.12 1.18 1.25
N GLU A 211 -0.74 0.92 0.27
CA GLU A 211 -2.02 1.62 0.02
C GLU A 211 -2.01 3.16 0.09
N PRO A 212 -1.03 3.88 -0.50
CA PRO A 212 -1.08 5.34 -0.54
C PRO A 212 -2.36 5.84 -1.24
N SER A 213 -2.99 6.88 -0.70
CA SER A 213 -4.25 7.41 -1.22
C SER A 213 -4.30 8.95 -1.27
N LEU A 214 -4.91 9.49 -2.33
CA LEU A 214 -5.11 10.91 -2.59
C LEU A 214 -6.04 11.61 -1.58
N MET A 215 -6.78 10.84 -0.78
CA MET A 215 -7.83 11.35 0.13
C MET A 215 -8.89 12.19 -0.61
N ALA A 216 -9.13 11.92 -1.89
CA ALA A 216 -9.95 12.77 -2.75
C ALA A 216 -11.46 12.45 -2.73
N VAL A 217 -11.87 11.34 -2.12
CA VAL A 217 -13.25 10.87 -2.14
C VAL A 217 -13.74 10.52 -0.75
N ASN A 218 -15.02 10.79 -0.53
CA ASN A 218 -15.76 10.28 0.60
C ASN A 218 -16.12 8.81 0.32
N ILE A 219 -15.55 7.89 1.10
CA ILE A 219 -15.79 6.44 1.00
C ILE A 219 -16.80 5.96 2.04
N GLY A 220 -17.52 6.88 2.66
CA GLY A 220 -18.47 6.62 3.73
C GLY A 220 -17.81 6.50 5.10
N GLN A 221 -18.50 5.83 6.01
CA GLN A 221 -18.04 5.57 7.37
C GLN A 221 -17.88 4.07 7.55
N LEU A 222 -16.77 3.65 8.17
CA LEU A 222 -16.59 2.26 8.60
C LEU A 222 -17.79 1.80 9.42
N GLY A 223 -18.19 0.54 9.21
CA GLY A 223 -19.21 -0.11 10.02
C GLY A 223 -18.88 -0.01 11.51
N GLU A 224 -19.89 0.24 12.33
CA GLU A 224 -19.74 0.60 13.74
C GLU A 224 -18.90 -0.41 14.55
N GLU A 225 -19.02 -1.69 14.24
CA GLU A 225 -18.30 -2.78 14.90
C GLU A 225 -16.79 -2.79 14.62
N ILE A 226 -16.39 -2.29 13.45
CA ILE A 226 -14.97 -2.09 13.10
C ILE A 226 -14.50 -0.77 13.71
N ARG A 227 -15.27 0.31 13.50
CA ARG A 227 -14.91 1.67 13.91
C ARG A 227 -14.56 1.80 15.39
N LYS A 228 -15.28 1.09 16.28
CA LYS A 228 -15.00 1.10 17.73
C LYS A 228 -13.65 0.48 18.12
N LYS A 229 -13.05 -0.33 17.25
CA LYS A 229 -11.78 -1.04 17.48
C LYS A 229 -10.58 -0.31 16.87
N VAL A 230 -10.84 0.64 15.98
CA VAL A 230 -9.81 1.43 15.30
C VAL A 230 -9.24 2.46 16.28
N HIS A 231 -7.91 2.60 16.29
CA HIS A 231 -7.26 3.66 17.03
C HIS A 231 -7.57 5.02 16.39
N VAL A 232 -7.92 6.03 17.19
CA VAL A 232 -8.27 7.36 16.67
C VAL A 232 -7.21 8.35 17.14
N ASP A 233 -6.33 8.75 16.21
CA ASP A 233 -5.38 9.83 16.43
C ASP A 233 -6.09 11.18 16.24
N ASP A 234 -6.86 11.30 15.15
CA ASP A 234 -7.58 12.52 14.78
C ASP A 234 -9.08 12.23 14.69
N PRO A 235 -9.95 12.80 15.56
CA PRO A 235 -11.38 12.59 15.45
C PRO A 235 -11.97 13.29 14.22
N VAL A 236 -12.97 12.66 13.59
CA VAL A 236 -13.77 13.28 12.52
C VAL A 236 -14.56 14.45 13.09
N ASP A 237 -14.52 15.60 12.41
CA ASP A 237 -15.34 16.76 12.75
C ASP A 237 -16.69 16.70 12.03
N SER A 238 -17.76 16.46 12.80
CA SER A 238 -19.14 16.38 12.29
C SER A 238 -19.67 17.70 11.70
N SER A 239 -19.00 18.83 11.94
CA SER A 239 -19.37 20.12 11.36
C SER A 239 -18.91 20.26 9.90
N VAL A 240 -17.93 19.45 9.48
CA VAL A 240 -17.40 19.47 8.11
C VAL A 240 -18.42 18.84 7.16
N GLN A 241 -18.97 19.66 6.26
CA GLN A 241 -19.94 19.20 5.28
C GLN A 241 -19.30 18.27 4.23
N PRO A 242 -19.96 17.16 3.84
CA PRO A 242 -19.47 16.22 2.83
C PRO A 242 -19.69 16.75 1.41
N LEU A 243 -19.04 17.87 1.10
CA LEU A 243 -19.10 18.53 -0.21
C LEU A 243 -18.35 17.72 -1.28
N PRO A 244 -18.82 17.73 -2.55
CA PRO A 244 -18.05 17.26 -3.69
C PRO A 244 -16.66 17.89 -3.69
N SER A 245 -15.62 17.06 -3.82
CA SER A 245 -14.24 17.46 -3.61
C SER A 245 -13.32 16.79 -4.63
N VAL A 246 -12.22 17.46 -4.97
CA VAL A 246 -11.12 16.92 -5.81
C VAL A 246 -9.78 17.20 -5.11
N PRO A 247 -8.73 16.38 -5.31
CA PRO A 247 -7.46 16.58 -4.62
C PRO A 247 -6.82 17.88 -5.09
N TRP A 248 -6.10 18.55 -4.20
CA TRP A 248 -5.56 19.87 -4.49
C TRP A 248 -4.14 20.05 -3.93
N VAL A 249 -3.32 20.83 -4.62
CA VAL A 249 -2.02 21.31 -4.15
C VAL A 249 -1.83 22.73 -4.67
N ALA A 250 -1.06 23.54 -3.95
CA ALA A 250 -0.94 24.97 -4.22
C ALA A 250 -0.49 25.30 -5.65
N ASP A 251 0.41 24.49 -6.23
CA ASP A 251 0.94 24.71 -7.57
C ASP A 251 0.12 24.03 -8.68
N LEU A 252 -0.98 23.36 -8.35
CA LEU A 252 -1.80 22.62 -9.33
C LEU A 252 -2.32 23.49 -10.48
N PRO A 253 -2.84 24.72 -10.25
CA PRO A 253 -3.28 25.60 -11.35
C PRO A 253 -2.14 25.96 -12.31
N ASP A 254 -0.94 26.16 -11.80
CA ASP A 254 0.23 26.51 -12.61
C ASP A 254 0.72 25.30 -13.42
N GLN A 255 0.71 24.10 -12.82
CA GLN A 255 0.99 22.86 -13.56
C GLN A 255 -0.04 22.61 -14.66
N TYR A 256 -1.32 22.86 -14.38
CA TYR A 256 -2.39 22.72 -15.37
C TYR A 256 -2.24 23.72 -16.52
N ARG A 257 -1.97 25.00 -16.22
CA ARG A 257 -1.72 26.04 -17.23
C ARG A 257 -0.49 25.71 -18.08
N LYS A 258 0.60 25.29 -17.45
CA LYS A 258 1.84 24.89 -18.14
C LYS A 258 1.59 23.74 -19.12
N ARG A 259 0.76 22.76 -18.75
CA ARG A 259 0.54 21.55 -19.55
C ARG A 259 -0.50 21.72 -20.65
N TYR A 260 -1.57 22.47 -20.38
CA TYR A 260 -2.74 22.53 -21.26
C TYR A 260 -3.02 23.92 -21.83
N GLY A 261 -2.26 24.95 -21.43
CA GLY A 261 -2.45 26.33 -21.90
C GLY A 261 -3.77 26.98 -21.45
N GLU A 262 -4.42 26.42 -20.43
CA GLU A 262 -5.74 26.83 -19.95
C GLU A 262 -5.66 27.20 -18.47
N ASP A 263 -6.37 28.25 -18.06
CA ASP A 263 -6.43 28.63 -16.65
C ASP A 263 -7.43 27.76 -15.90
N LEU A 264 -6.93 26.81 -15.11
CA LEU A 264 -7.77 25.91 -14.31
C LEU A 264 -8.73 26.69 -13.42
N MET A 265 -8.30 27.83 -12.87
CA MET A 265 -9.14 28.61 -11.98
C MET A 265 -10.36 29.17 -12.73
N ALA A 266 -10.23 29.58 -13.98
CA ALA A 266 -11.36 30.04 -14.79
C ALA A 266 -12.37 28.92 -15.12
N VAL A 267 -11.90 27.67 -15.26
CA VAL A 267 -12.74 26.53 -15.67
C VAL A 267 -13.07 25.54 -14.55
N ARG A 268 -12.66 25.80 -13.31
CA ARG A 268 -12.77 24.86 -12.16
C ARG A 268 -14.20 24.39 -11.84
N ARG A 269 -15.23 25.11 -12.31
CA ARG A 269 -16.64 24.66 -12.20
C ARG A 269 -16.90 23.35 -12.96
N SER A 270 -16.20 23.14 -14.07
CA SER A 270 -16.32 21.92 -14.87
C SER A 270 -15.79 20.67 -14.15
N LEU A 271 -15.02 20.83 -13.07
CA LEU A 271 -14.59 19.71 -12.23
C LEU A 271 -15.75 19.05 -11.47
N PHE A 272 -16.83 19.81 -11.21
CA PHE A 272 -17.94 19.37 -10.36
C PHE A 272 -19.27 19.27 -11.09
N THR A 273 -19.47 20.07 -12.14
CA THR A 273 -20.75 20.19 -12.84
C THR A 273 -20.56 20.25 -14.36
N GLY A 274 -21.66 20.10 -15.10
CA GLY A 274 -21.68 20.31 -16.55
C GLY A 274 -21.40 19.05 -17.38
N ASP A 275 -22.12 18.94 -18.49
CA ASP A 275 -22.13 17.78 -19.39
C ASP A 275 -21.61 18.08 -20.79
N ALA A 276 -21.17 19.33 -21.05
CA ALA A 276 -20.61 19.69 -22.34
C ALA A 276 -19.28 18.95 -22.57
N GLU A 277 -18.89 18.81 -23.83
CA GLU A 277 -17.62 18.15 -24.15
C GLU A 277 -16.42 18.90 -23.58
N SER A 278 -16.50 20.23 -23.46
CA SER A 278 -15.52 21.06 -22.76
C SER A 278 -15.41 20.68 -21.28
N ASP A 279 -16.53 20.43 -20.60
CA ASP A 279 -16.51 20.07 -19.18
C ASP A 279 -15.84 18.71 -18.96
N ARG A 280 -16.18 17.74 -19.81
CA ARG A 280 -15.56 16.41 -19.82
C ARG A 280 -14.07 16.49 -20.12
N GLN A 281 -13.67 17.36 -21.04
CA GLN A 281 -12.27 17.59 -21.35
C GLN A 281 -11.49 18.15 -20.16
N VAL A 282 -12.04 19.13 -19.42
CA VAL A 282 -11.42 19.65 -18.19
C VAL A 282 -11.24 18.53 -17.17
N ARG A 283 -12.27 17.70 -16.92
CA ARG A 283 -12.17 16.56 -15.99
C ARG A 283 -11.08 15.56 -16.41
N ARG A 284 -11.01 15.18 -17.69
CA ARG A 284 -9.97 14.26 -18.19
C ARG A 284 -8.57 14.85 -18.06
N ARG A 285 -8.38 16.14 -18.38
CA ARG A 285 -7.10 16.84 -18.26
C ARG A 285 -6.66 16.96 -16.80
N PHE A 286 -7.58 17.32 -15.92
CA PHE A 286 -7.35 17.45 -14.49
C PHE A 286 -6.90 16.12 -13.89
N TRP A 287 -7.68 15.05 -14.06
CA TRP A 287 -7.32 13.73 -13.53
C TRP A 287 -6.10 13.13 -14.21
N GLY A 288 -5.87 13.43 -15.49
CA GLY A 288 -4.63 13.09 -16.19
C GLY A 288 -3.40 13.74 -15.55
N LEU A 289 -3.50 15.01 -15.15
CA LEU A 289 -2.46 15.73 -14.42
C LEU A 289 -2.27 15.18 -13.01
N VAL A 290 -3.35 14.99 -12.24
CA VAL A 290 -3.27 14.39 -10.89
C VAL A 290 -2.57 13.03 -10.94
N ALA A 291 -2.89 12.18 -11.91
CA ALA A 291 -2.24 10.88 -12.09
C ALA A 291 -0.73 11.00 -12.40
N ASP A 292 -0.31 12.02 -13.15
CA ASP A 292 1.12 12.30 -13.38
C ASP A 292 1.78 12.80 -12.09
N LEU A 293 1.13 13.69 -11.35
CA LEU A 293 1.67 14.20 -10.08
C LEU A 293 1.82 13.09 -9.04
N VAL A 294 0.87 12.17 -8.90
CA VAL A 294 1.02 11.01 -7.99
C VAL A 294 2.18 10.13 -8.44
N SER A 295 2.22 9.77 -9.73
CA SER A 295 3.28 8.93 -10.29
C SER A 295 4.66 9.55 -10.10
N GLU A 296 4.83 10.85 -10.36
CA GLU A 296 6.13 11.54 -10.29
C GLU A 296 6.51 11.94 -8.87
N ARG A 297 5.58 12.53 -8.11
CA ARG A 297 5.87 13.11 -6.79
C ARG A 297 5.85 12.07 -5.69
N TYR A 298 4.96 11.09 -5.71
CA TYR A 298 4.95 10.04 -4.69
C TYR A 298 5.88 8.89 -5.08
N PHE A 299 5.46 8.08 -6.05
CA PHE A 299 6.19 6.87 -6.44
C PHE A 299 7.56 7.21 -7.06
N GLY A 300 7.63 8.26 -7.88
CA GLY A 300 8.88 8.68 -8.53
C GLY A 300 9.95 9.12 -7.53
N GLN A 301 9.62 9.93 -6.53
CA GLN A 301 10.59 10.34 -5.52
C GLN A 301 11.09 9.15 -4.68
N ILE A 302 10.20 8.21 -4.33
CA ILE A 302 10.58 6.98 -3.62
C ILE A 302 11.49 6.13 -4.50
N GLN A 303 11.12 5.89 -5.76
CA GLN A 303 11.92 5.14 -6.72
C GLN A 303 13.31 5.74 -6.93
N ASP A 304 13.39 7.05 -7.14
CA ASP A 304 14.65 7.76 -7.35
C ASP A 304 15.55 7.66 -6.11
N TRP A 305 14.97 7.78 -4.91
CA TRP A 305 15.69 7.56 -3.66
C TRP A 305 16.18 6.11 -3.56
N CYS A 306 15.30 5.13 -3.75
CA CYS A 306 15.63 3.70 -3.67
C CYS A 306 16.78 3.34 -4.62
N ARG A 307 16.69 3.74 -5.90
CA ARG A 307 17.74 3.49 -6.91
C ARG A 307 19.07 4.11 -6.54
N LYS A 308 19.07 5.36 -6.04
CA LYS A 308 20.29 6.03 -5.56
C LYS A 308 20.98 5.25 -4.43
N HIS A 309 20.19 4.55 -3.61
CA HIS A 309 20.64 3.77 -2.47
C HIS A 309 20.74 2.26 -2.74
N ARG A 310 20.67 1.86 -4.02
CA ARG A 310 20.80 0.46 -4.49
C ARG A 310 19.79 -0.50 -3.86
N VAL A 311 18.58 -0.01 -3.56
CA VAL A 311 17.42 -0.81 -3.18
C VAL A 311 16.31 -0.60 -4.21
N ALA A 312 15.41 -1.55 -4.35
CA ALA A 312 14.23 -1.44 -5.19
C ALA A 312 13.10 -0.71 -4.46
N SER A 313 12.32 0.08 -5.20
CA SER A 313 10.99 0.51 -4.73
C SER A 313 9.95 -0.56 -5.07
N SER A 314 9.10 -0.91 -4.11
CA SER A 314 8.04 -1.90 -4.22
C SER A 314 6.81 -1.48 -3.41
N GLY A 315 5.70 -2.21 -3.55
CA GLY A 315 4.45 -1.94 -2.86
C GLY A 315 3.22 -2.27 -3.68
N HIS A 316 2.08 -1.74 -3.25
CA HIS A 316 0.82 -1.75 -3.99
C HIS A 316 -0.01 -0.50 -3.71
N THR A 317 -1.07 -0.30 -4.47
CA THR A 317 -2.05 0.78 -4.32
C THR A 317 -3.35 0.28 -3.68
N LEU A 318 -4.22 1.20 -3.29
CA LEU A 318 -5.49 0.91 -2.62
C LEU A 318 -6.58 0.49 -3.63
N TRP A 319 -7.31 -0.59 -3.34
CA TRP A 319 -8.46 -1.09 -4.11
C TRP A 319 -8.16 -1.27 -5.61
N GLU A 320 -7.04 -1.92 -5.91
CA GLU A 320 -6.54 -2.09 -7.27
C GLU A 320 -7.44 -2.95 -8.16
N GLU A 321 -8.25 -3.80 -7.54
CA GLU A 321 -9.25 -4.67 -8.16
C GLU A 321 -10.48 -3.91 -8.67
N ILE A 322 -10.66 -2.63 -8.28
CA ILE A 322 -11.81 -1.80 -8.65
C ILE A 322 -11.36 -0.63 -9.55
N PRO A 323 -11.39 -0.77 -10.90
CA PRO A 323 -10.88 0.24 -11.83
C PRO A 323 -11.47 1.65 -11.66
N VAL A 324 -12.73 1.75 -11.24
CA VAL A 324 -13.39 3.05 -11.03
C VAL A 324 -12.79 3.81 -9.84
N CYS A 325 -12.22 3.10 -8.86
CA CYS A 325 -11.60 3.69 -7.67
C CYS A 325 -10.20 4.26 -7.95
N HIS A 326 -9.49 3.75 -8.97
CA HIS A 326 -8.12 4.14 -9.28
C HIS A 326 -7.98 5.66 -9.42
N THR A 327 -8.84 6.28 -10.24
CA THR A 327 -8.76 7.71 -10.55
C THR A 327 -8.81 8.57 -9.28
N ALA A 328 -9.73 8.24 -8.38
CA ALA A 328 -9.97 8.97 -7.15
C ALA A 328 -8.94 8.67 -6.04
N LEU A 329 -8.45 7.43 -5.94
CA LEU A 329 -7.59 7.02 -4.83
C LEU A 329 -6.11 7.11 -5.17
N GLY A 330 -5.68 6.73 -6.37
CA GLY A 330 -4.26 6.69 -6.76
C GLY A 330 -3.94 7.33 -8.12
N GLY A 331 -4.93 7.93 -8.79
CA GLY A 331 -4.81 8.43 -10.15
C GLY A 331 -4.82 7.30 -11.19
N ASN A 332 -3.65 6.92 -11.72
CA ASN A 332 -3.56 5.86 -12.72
C ASN A 332 -2.58 4.78 -12.24
N SER A 333 -3.10 3.60 -11.89
CA SER A 333 -2.30 2.53 -11.30
C SER A 333 -1.19 2.05 -12.24
N LEU A 334 -1.38 2.03 -13.55
CA LEU A 334 -0.29 1.69 -14.49
C LEU A 334 0.85 2.72 -14.46
N LYS A 335 0.55 4.00 -14.25
CA LYS A 335 1.60 5.02 -14.05
C LYS A 335 2.32 4.84 -12.71
N ALA A 336 1.60 4.46 -11.65
CA ALA A 336 2.19 4.13 -10.36
C ALA A 336 3.11 2.90 -10.45
N LEU A 337 2.64 1.80 -11.03
CA LEU A 337 3.40 0.55 -11.18
C LEU A 337 4.67 0.74 -12.01
N ARG A 338 4.69 1.62 -13.02
CA ARG A 338 5.93 1.97 -13.76
C ARG A 338 6.99 2.65 -12.90
N ARG A 339 6.60 3.15 -11.73
CA ARG A 339 7.45 3.81 -10.75
C ARG A 339 7.75 2.90 -9.55
N MET A 340 7.42 1.62 -9.64
CA MET A 340 7.92 0.57 -8.75
C MET A 340 8.92 -0.28 -9.54
N ASP A 341 10.08 -0.57 -8.96
CA ASP A 341 11.05 -1.50 -9.56
C ASP A 341 10.56 -2.95 -9.46
N ILE A 342 9.79 -3.25 -8.40
CA ILE A 342 9.09 -4.51 -8.21
C ILE A 342 7.61 -4.18 -7.99
N PRO A 343 6.77 -4.14 -9.04
CA PRO A 343 5.34 -3.86 -8.88
C PRO A 343 4.65 -5.00 -8.12
N GLY A 344 3.84 -4.65 -7.12
CA GLY A 344 3.03 -5.59 -6.34
C GLY A 344 1.53 -5.38 -6.53
N LEU A 345 0.76 -6.29 -5.93
CA LEU A 345 -0.69 -6.19 -5.78
C LEU A 345 -1.12 -6.76 -4.43
N ASP A 346 -2.24 -6.30 -3.89
CA ASP A 346 -2.81 -6.87 -2.66
C ASP A 346 -3.87 -7.95 -2.97
N MET A 347 -3.65 -9.16 -2.46
CA MET A 347 -4.56 -10.29 -2.60
C MET A 347 -4.92 -10.82 -1.21
N LEU A 348 -6.03 -10.31 -0.67
CA LEU A 348 -6.50 -10.62 0.68
C LEU A 348 -7.00 -12.06 0.85
N SER A 349 -7.34 -12.76 -0.24
CA SER A 349 -7.74 -14.16 -0.20
C SER A 349 -7.18 -14.94 -1.38
N SER A 350 -6.70 -16.14 -1.09
CA SER A 350 -6.27 -17.13 -2.08
C SER A 350 -7.38 -18.10 -2.50
N GLU A 351 -8.59 -17.96 -1.94
CA GLU A 351 -9.76 -18.75 -2.31
C GLU A 351 -10.47 -18.11 -3.51
N PRO A 352 -10.45 -18.70 -4.72
CA PRO A 352 -11.04 -18.04 -5.89
C PRO A 352 -12.56 -17.81 -5.81
N GLN A 353 -13.23 -18.38 -4.81
CA GLN A 353 -14.68 -18.23 -4.60
C GLN A 353 -15.04 -17.04 -3.70
N THR A 354 -14.08 -16.47 -2.97
CA THR A 354 -14.28 -15.36 -2.04
C THR A 354 -13.95 -14.00 -2.63
N VAL A 355 -13.18 -13.97 -3.74
CA VAL A 355 -12.68 -12.78 -4.43
C VAL A 355 -13.65 -12.29 -5.51
#